data_AF-A0A8H6LUX2-F1
#
_entry.id   AF-A0A8H6LUX2-F1
#
_cell.length_a   1.000
_cell.length_b   1.000
_cell.length_c   1.000
_cell.angle_alpha   90.00
_cell.angle_beta   90.00
_cell.angle_gamma   90.00
#
_symmetry.space_group_name_H-M   'P 1'
#
loop_
_entity.id
_entity.type
_entity.pdbx_description
1 polymer ?
#
loop_
_entity_poly.entity_id
_entity_poly.type
_entity_poly.pdbx_seq_one_letter_code
_entity_poly.pdbx_strand_id
1 'polypeptide(L)'
;MLDKRGVYRDTEPNVTHLGLCTPCLTSLRHNKIPQFALRNNLYRGRLPTEFRDLTWVEEMACSVYRNTAHVTRLFNSSAPDQPTVLHGNTCAHEMNVVSTARVLPRTPADINGMLSVVFVGPGKFDPRHSGSLFRVQKEKIWRFLMWLRAHNKLYRDLKFDKGAIELFPEDGPLPGIDHATIH
;
A
#
# COMPACT_ATOMS: atom_id res chain seq x y z
N MET A 1 -9.71 0.38 23.70
CA MET A 1 -11.09 0.50 23.23
C MET A 1 -11.28 -0.46 22.07
N LEU A 2 -12.31 -1.30 22.12
CA LEU A 2 -12.58 -2.35 21.14
C LEU A 2 -13.62 -1.83 20.14
N ASP A 3 -13.64 -2.36 18.91
CA ASP A 3 -14.63 -2.00 17.90
C ASP A 3 -16.03 -2.42 18.36
N LYS A 4 -17.02 -1.54 18.19
CA LYS A 4 -18.43 -1.79 18.56
C LYS A 4 -19.01 -3.05 17.91
N ARG A 5 -18.49 -3.48 16.75
CA ARG A 5 -18.89 -4.71 16.06
C ARG A 5 -18.48 -5.97 16.80
N GLY A 6 -17.49 -5.89 17.69
CA GLY A 6 -17.07 -7.00 18.54
C GLY A 6 -17.86 -7.07 19.85
N VAL A 7 -18.88 -6.23 20.04
CA VAL A 7 -19.72 -6.22 21.25
C VAL A 7 -21.11 -6.71 20.86
N TYR A 8 -21.53 -7.83 21.43
CA TYR A 8 -22.85 -8.41 21.22
C TYR A 8 -23.64 -8.31 22.52
N ARG A 9 -24.89 -7.86 22.45
CA ARG A 9 -25.80 -7.89 23.59
C ARG A 9 -26.60 -9.17 23.52
N ASP A 10 -26.69 -9.89 24.63
CA ASP A 10 -27.52 -11.08 24.71
C ASP A 10 -29.01 -10.71 24.79
N THR A 11 -29.90 -11.69 24.61
CA THR A 11 -31.35 -11.54 24.83
C THR A 11 -31.69 -11.39 26.31
N GLU A 12 -30.84 -11.89 27.20
CA GLU A 12 -30.93 -11.67 28.64
C GLU A 12 -30.51 -10.24 29.03
N PRO A 13 -31.29 -9.56 29.90
CA PRO A 13 -30.92 -8.23 30.37
C PRO A 13 -29.58 -8.28 31.12
N ASN A 14 -28.70 -7.32 30.80
CA ASN A 14 -27.37 -7.10 31.41
C ASN A 14 -26.23 -8.06 31.03
N VAL A 15 -26.41 -8.96 30.05
CA VAL A 15 -25.29 -9.79 29.54
C VAL A 15 -24.72 -9.19 28.25
N THR A 16 -23.40 -8.98 28.22
CA THR A 16 -22.67 -8.48 27.04
C THR A 16 -21.53 -9.41 26.69
N HIS A 17 -21.56 -9.92 25.47
CA HIS A 17 -20.51 -10.78 24.91
C HIS A 17 -19.51 -9.96 24.12
N LEU A 18 -18.24 -10.36 24.22
CA LEU A 18 -17.13 -9.69 23.54
C LEU A 18 -16.45 -10.66 22.58
N GLY A 19 -16.59 -10.41 21.29
CA GLY A 19 -15.86 -11.12 20.24
C GLY A 19 -14.43 -10.59 20.13
N LEU A 20 -13.47 -11.41 20.53
CA LEU A 20 -12.03 -11.11 20.42
C LEU A 20 -11.36 -12.08 19.45
N CYS A 21 -10.50 -11.57 18.57
CA CYS A 21 -9.57 -12.43 17.84
C CYS A 21 -8.47 -12.95 18.76
N THR A 22 -7.85 -14.07 18.40
CA THR A 22 -6.79 -14.72 19.18
C THR A 22 -5.65 -13.78 19.58
N PRO A 23 -5.09 -12.93 18.70
CA PRO A 23 -4.03 -11.98 19.08
C PRO A 23 -4.46 -10.97 20.16
N CYS A 24 -5.70 -10.47 20.07
CA CYS A 24 -6.25 -9.53 21.05
C CYS A 24 -6.46 -10.23 22.40
N LEU A 25 -7.03 -11.43 22.41
CA LEU A 25 -7.23 -12.22 23.62
C LEU A 25 -5.88 -12.55 24.30
N THR A 26 -4.89 -12.99 23.54
CA THR A 26 -3.54 -13.28 24.05
C THR A 26 -2.89 -12.05 24.66
N SER A 27 -3.03 -10.87 24.04
CA SER A 27 -2.50 -9.63 24.60
C SER A 27 -3.18 -9.27 25.92
N LEU A 28 -4.51 -9.35 25.96
CA LEU A 28 -5.32 -9.03 27.14
C LEU A 28 -5.05 -9.99 28.32
N ARG A 29 -4.88 -11.29 28.04
CA ARG A 29 -4.50 -12.29 29.06
C ARG A 29 -3.15 -11.98 29.73
N HIS A 30 -2.26 -11.30 29.02
CA HIS A 30 -0.97 -10.84 29.56
C HIS A 30 -1.03 -9.41 30.11
N ASN A 31 -2.22 -8.84 30.34
CA ASN A 31 -2.41 -7.45 30.76
C ASN A 31 -1.74 -6.42 29.82
N LYS A 32 -1.60 -6.76 28.53
CA LYS A 32 -1.05 -5.87 27.49
C LYS A 32 -2.17 -5.33 26.61
N ILE A 33 -2.01 -4.08 26.16
CA ILE A 33 -2.92 -3.47 25.18
C ILE A 33 -2.69 -4.18 23.83
N PRO A 34 -3.71 -4.74 23.19
CA PRO A 34 -3.56 -5.33 21.86
C PRO A 34 -2.97 -4.34 20.87
N GLN A 35 -2.03 -4.79 20.02
CA GLN A 35 -1.33 -3.95 19.06
C GLN A 35 -2.29 -3.13 18.18
N PHE A 36 -3.39 -3.73 17.70
CA PHE A 36 -4.36 -3.07 16.82
C PHE A 36 -5.60 -2.54 17.56
N ALA A 37 -5.51 -2.34 18.88
CA ALA A 37 -6.60 -1.72 19.62
C ALA A 37 -6.85 -0.27 19.14
N LEU A 38 -8.10 0.18 19.14
CA LEU A 38 -8.44 1.56 18.76
C LEU A 38 -7.70 2.60 19.63
N ARG A 39 -7.36 2.23 20.87
CA ARG A 39 -6.58 3.07 21.80
C ARG A 39 -5.20 3.44 21.26
N ASN A 40 -4.63 2.62 20.38
CA ASN A 40 -3.29 2.87 19.83
C ASN A 40 -3.32 3.85 18.65
N ASN A 41 -4.50 4.38 18.26
CA ASN A 41 -4.68 5.25 17.09
C ASN A 41 -4.14 4.62 15.78
N LEU A 42 -4.06 3.29 15.72
CA LEU A 42 -3.60 2.54 14.55
C LEU A 42 -4.75 2.14 13.61
N TYR A 43 -6.00 2.28 14.04
CA TYR A 43 -7.16 2.00 13.20
C TYR A 43 -7.44 3.15 12.25
N ARG A 44 -7.28 2.91 10.94
CA ARG A 44 -7.47 3.91 9.88
C ARG A 44 -8.81 3.79 9.15
N GLY A 45 -9.72 2.94 9.63
CA GLY A 45 -11.03 2.71 9.01
C GLY A 45 -11.05 1.48 8.09
N ARG A 46 -12.09 1.40 7.26
CA ARG A 46 -12.21 0.40 6.19
C ARG A 46 -12.19 1.12 4.85
N LEU A 47 -11.42 0.59 3.92
CA LEU A 47 -11.39 1.07 2.55
C LEU A 47 -12.63 0.55 1.79
N PRO A 48 -13.24 1.35 0.91
CA PRO A 48 -14.27 0.89 -0.02
C PRO A 48 -13.84 -0.34 -0.83
N THR A 49 -14.81 -1.18 -1.21
CA THR A 49 -14.54 -2.43 -1.96
C THR A 49 -13.88 -2.20 -3.31
N GLU A 50 -14.14 -1.05 -3.94
CA GLU A 50 -13.53 -0.63 -5.22
C GLU A 50 -12.00 -0.44 -5.15
N PHE A 51 -11.44 -0.25 -3.96
CA PHE A 51 -9.99 -0.06 -3.76
C PHE A 51 -9.36 -1.27 -3.05
N ARG A 52 -10.05 -2.41 -2.96
CA ARG A 52 -9.56 -3.60 -2.27
C ARG A 52 -8.32 -4.20 -2.94
N ASP A 53 -8.17 -3.96 -4.23
CA ASP A 53 -7.05 -4.39 -5.07
C ASP A 53 -6.15 -3.22 -5.48
N LEU A 54 -6.14 -2.14 -4.68
CA LEU A 54 -5.20 -1.04 -4.85
C LEU A 54 -3.77 -1.57 -4.65
N THR A 55 -2.89 -1.33 -5.61
CA THR A 55 -1.49 -1.75 -5.51
C THR A 55 -0.70 -0.79 -4.64
N TRP A 56 0.38 -1.27 -4.04
CA TRP A 56 1.24 -0.40 -3.23
C TRP A 56 1.88 0.73 -4.05
N VAL A 57 2.07 0.54 -5.36
CA VAL A 57 2.56 1.61 -6.25
C VAL A 57 1.48 2.67 -6.49
N GLU A 58 0.21 2.28 -6.61
CA GLU A 58 -0.91 3.22 -6.66
C GLU A 58 -1.06 3.99 -5.33
N GLU A 59 -0.87 3.31 -4.20
CA GLU A 59 -0.79 3.96 -2.88
C GLU A 59 0.38 4.95 -2.79
N MET A 60 1.56 4.56 -3.29
CA MET A 60 2.68 5.47 -3.41
C MET A 60 2.26 6.69 -4.22
N ALA A 61 1.71 6.53 -5.43
CA ALA A 61 1.26 7.65 -6.28
C ALA A 61 0.37 8.66 -5.53
N CYS A 62 -0.42 8.19 -4.57
CA CYS A 62 -1.32 9.02 -3.78
C CYS A 62 -0.71 9.57 -2.48
N SER A 63 0.49 9.16 -2.07
CA SER A 63 1.06 9.53 -0.77
C SER A 63 1.51 11.00 -0.67
N VAL A 64 0.99 11.70 0.35
CA VAL A 64 1.40 13.07 0.71
C VAL A 64 2.84 13.09 1.23
N TYR A 65 3.19 12.18 2.13
CA TYR A 65 4.50 12.11 2.77
C TYR A 65 5.18 10.81 2.37
N ARG A 66 6.45 10.90 1.98
CA ARG A 66 7.34 9.76 1.78
C ARG A 66 8.66 10.02 2.46
N ASN A 67 9.11 9.05 3.24
CA ASN A 67 10.39 9.09 3.95
C ASN A 67 11.16 7.78 3.79
N THR A 68 10.77 6.91 2.85
CA THR A 68 11.38 5.61 2.64
C THR A 68 11.79 5.42 1.19
N ALA A 69 12.98 4.89 0.99
CA ALA A 69 13.42 4.30 -0.27
C ALA A 69 13.12 2.80 -0.24
N HIS A 70 12.61 2.26 -1.34
CA HIS A 70 12.21 0.87 -1.47
C HIS A 70 13.17 0.15 -2.42
N VAL A 71 13.75 -0.94 -1.94
CA VAL A 71 14.61 -1.82 -2.75
C VAL A 71 13.90 -3.17 -2.88
N THR A 72 13.42 -3.46 -4.08
CA THR A 72 12.78 -4.74 -4.41
C THR A 72 13.82 -5.64 -5.07
N ARG A 73 14.22 -6.72 -4.38
CA ARG A 73 15.03 -7.76 -5.00
C ARG A 73 14.13 -8.81 -5.61
N LEU A 74 14.27 -9.04 -6.91
CA LEU A 74 13.51 -10.02 -7.68
C LEU A 74 14.44 -11.06 -8.27
N PHE A 75 14.03 -12.31 -8.17
CA PHE A 75 14.69 -13.46 -8.77
C PHE A 75 13.81 -14.03 -9.86
N ASN A 76 14.40 -14.29 -11.02
CA ASN A 76 13.75 -15.06 -12.08
C ASN A 76 14.17 -16.52 -11.95
N SER A 77 13.24 -17.37 -11.53
CA SER A 77 13.47 -18.80 -11.41
C SER A 77 12.90 -19.53 -12.61
N SER A 78 13.74 -20.35 -13.24
CA SER A 78 13.34 -21.31 -14.26
C SER A 78 12.89 -22.65 -13.66
N ALA A 79 12.90 -22.77 -12.33
CA ALA A 79 12.70 -24.05 -11.66
C ALA A 79 11.20 -24.47 -11.69
N PRO A 80 10.87 -25.69 -12.15
CA PRO A 80 9.50 -26.13 -12.34
C PRO A 80 8.71 -26.32 -11.03
N ASP A 81 9.40 -26.36 -9.89
CA ASP A 81 8.82 -26.45 -8.54
C ASP A 81 8.39 -25.09 -7.98
N GLN A 82 8.75 -23.98 -8.62
CA GLN A 82 8.30 -22.65 -8.20
C GLN A 82 7.03 -22.23 -8.94
N PRO A 83 5.95 -21.89 -8.21
CA PRO A 83 4.66 -21.54 -8.82
C PRO A 83 4.69 -20.18 -9.55
N THR A 84 5.68 -19.33 -9.27
CA THR A 84 5.84 -18.01 -9.88
C THR A 84 7.22 -17.89 -10.51
N VAL A 85 7.26 -17.45 -11.78
CA VAL A 85 8.49 -17.17 -12.53
C VAL A 85 9.34 -16.12 -11.80
N LEU A 86 8.69 -15.15 -11.13
CA LEU A 86 9.35 -14.14 -10.31
C LEU A 86 9.02 -14.31 -8.84
N HIS A 87 10.04 -14.35 -7.98
CA HIS A 87 9.90 -14.31 -6.53
C HIS A 87 10.90 -13.32 -5.92
N GLY A 88 10.63 -12.82 -4.72
CA GLY A 88 11.51 -11.81 -4.14
C GLY A 88 10.97 -11.15 -2.89
N ASN A 89 11.65 -10.09 -2.47
CA ASN A 89 11.28 -9.29 -1.30
C ASN A 89 11.50 -7.80 -1.57
N THR A 90 10.79 -6.96 -0.82
CA THR A 90 11.01 -5.50 -0.82
C THR A 90 11.45 -5.07 0.57
N CYS A 91 12.59 -4.39 0.64
CA CYS A 91 13.07 -3.72 1.84
C CYS A 91 12.76 -2.22 1.75
N ALA A 92 12.32 -1.62 2.85
CA ALA A 92 12.12 -0.19 2.95
C ALA A 92 13.17 0.40 3.89
N HIS A 93 13.91 1.41 3.43
CA HIS A 93 14.95 2.11 4.17
C HIS A 93 14.51 3.54 4.46
N GLU A 94 14.55 3.95 5.71
CA GLU A 94 14.27 5.33 6.09
C GLU A 94 15.30 6.29 5.47
N MET A 95 14.81 7.40 4.95
CA MET A 95 15.61 8.49 4.42
C MET A 95 15.65 9.63 5.43
N ASN A 96 16.79 10.32 5.52
CA ASN A 96 16.96 11.50 6.37
C ASN A 96 16.16 12.73 5.88
N VAL A 97 15.37 12.59 4.81
CA VAL A 97 14.57 13.64 4.21
C VAL A 97 13.15 13.16 3.97
N VAL A 98 12.17 14.00 4.33
CA VAL A 98 10.74 13.74 4.05
C VAL A 98 10.35 14.48 2.78
N SER A 99 10.04 13.73 1.72
CA SER A 99 9.46 14.29 0.52
C SER A 99 7.96 14.53 0.75
N THR A 100 7.55 15.80 0.78
CA THR A 100 6.15 16.21 0.98
C THR A 100 5.54 16.72 -0.32
N ALA A 101 4.50 16.05 -0.82
CA ALA A 101 3.78 16.45 -2.01
C ALA A 101 2.86 17.64 -1.71
N ARG A 102 2.95 18.68 -2.55
CA ARG A 102 1.99 19.79 -2.60
C ARG A 102 0.93 19.60 -3.71
N VAL A 103 1.23 18.72 -4.65
CA VAL A 103 0.42 18.37 -5.82
C VAL A 103 0.40 16.84 -5.94
N LEU A 104 -0.77 16.27 -6.23
CA LEU A 104 -0.97 14.83 -6.43
C LEU A 104 -1.71 14.55 -7.76
N PRO A 105 -1.61 13.36 -8.35
CA PRO A 105 -0.74 12.25 -7.97
C PRO A 105 0.74 12.64 -8.11
N ARG A 106 1.60 11.90 -7.40
CA ARG A 106 3.05 11.92 -7.67
C ARG A 106 3.28 11.38 -9.07
N THR A 107 4.24 11.93 -9.80
CA THR A 107 4.54 11.44 -11.14
C THR A 107 5.20 10.06 -11.10
N PRO A 108 5.20 9.29 -12.20
CA PRO A 108 5.99 8.05 -12.27
C PRO A 108 7.47 8.27 -11.96
N ALA A 109 8.05 9.39 -12.39
CA ALA A 109 9.42 9.77 -12.08
C ALA A 109 9.65 9.96 -10.57
N ASP A 110 8.72 10.62 -9.86
CA ASP A 110 8.78 10.77 -8.39
C ASP A 110 8.71 9.42 -7.66
N ILE A 111 7.99 8.44 -8.22
CA ILE A 111 7.89 7.09 -7.66
C ILE A 111 9.19 6.32 -7.89
N ASN A 112 9.69 6.32 -9.14
CA ASN A 112 10.95 5.66 -9.50
C ASN A 112 12.15 6.24 -8.73
N GLY A 113 12.15 7.53 -8.39
CA GLY A 113 13.18 8.13 -7.55
C GLY A 113 13.27 7.56 -6.12
N MET A 114 12.26 6.81 -5.68
CA MET A 114 12.18 6.18 -4.35
C MET A 114 12.11 4.65 -4.43
N LEU A 115 12.20 4.09 -5.63
CA LEU A 115 11.99 2.68 -5.89
C LEU A 115 13.13 2.15 -6.77
N SER A 116 13.82 1.12 -6.30
CA SER A 116 14.87 0.44 -7.05
C SER A 116 14.58 -1.05 -7.12
N VAL A 117 14.79 -1.64 -8.30
CA VAL A 117 14.61 -3.08 -8.52
C VAL A 117 15.98 -3.72 -8.68
N VAL A 118 16.33 -4.69 -7.86
CA VAL A 118 17.53 -5.52 -8.04
C VAL A 118 17.09 -6.83 -8.68
N PHE A 119 17.33 -6.99 -9.97
CA PHE A 119 16.86 -8.15 -10.73
C PHE A 119 17.97 -9.19 -10.93
N VAL A 120 17.77 -10.37 -10.35
CA VAL A 120 18.69 -11.50 -10.42
C VAL A 120 18.07 -12.58 -11.31
N GLY A 121 18.56 -12.72 -12.53
CA GLY A 121 18.02 -13.70 -13.45
C GLY A 121 18.61 -13.62 -14.85
N PRO A 122 18.28 -14.58 -15.72
CA PRO A 122 18.67 -14.51 -17.12
C PRO A 122 17.92 -13.38 -17.83
N GLY A 123 18.67 -12.53 -18.55
CA GLY A 123 18.12 -11.48 -19.41
C GLY A 123 17.74 -10.19 -18.69
N LYS A 124 16.98 -9.34 -19.40
CA LYS A 124 16.49 -8.06 -18.88
C LYS A 124 15.20 -8.25 -18.11
N PHE A 125 14.99 -7.44 -17.08
CA PHE A 125 13.73 -7.42 -16.34
C PHE A 125 12.60 -6.91 -17.26
N ASP A 126 11.51 -7.65 -17.33
CA ASP A 126 10.27 -7.24 -17.98
C ASP A 126 9.20 -6.95 -16.92
N PRO A 127 8.87 -5.67 -16.66
CA PRO A 127 7.88 -5.30 -15.66
C PRO A 127 6.49 -5.90 -15.90
N ARG A 128 6.14 -6.26 -17.14
CA ARG A 128 4.84 -6.86 -17.48
C ARG A 128 4.64 -8.22 -16.83
N HIS A 129 5.73 -8.92 -16.47
CA HIS A 129 5.69 -10.21 -15.81
C HIS A 129 5.69 -10.12 -14.28
N SER A 130 5.77 -8.90 -13.71
CA SER A 130 5.78 -8.68 -12.26
C SER A 130 4.40 -8.78 -11.59
N GLY A 131 3.36 -9.16 -12.34
CA GLY A 131 2.00 -9.29 -11.83
C GLY A 131 1.48 -7.95 -11.28
N SER A 132 0.99 -7.95 -10.04
CA SER A 132 0.49 -6.74 -9.38
C SER A 132 1.59 -5.91 -8.71
N LEU A 133 2.85 -6.36 -8.70
CA LEU A 133 3.91 -5.73 -7.92
C LEU A 133 4.22 -4.32 -8.41
N PHE A 134 4.30 -4.08 -9.71
CA PHE A 134 4.50 -2.73 -10.25
C PHE A 134 3.34 -2.24 -11.11
N ARG A 135 2.19 -2.91 -11.01
CA ARG A 135 0.99 -2.55 -11.77
C ARG A 135 0.38 -1.28 -11.22
N VAL A 136 -0.08 -0.42 -12.12
CA VAL A 136 -0.80 0.81 -11.85
C VAL A 136 -1.97 0.96 -12.82
N GLN A 137 -3.07 1.52 -12.35
CA GLN A 137 -4.26 1.82 -13.14
C GLN A 137 -4.62 3.31 -12.97
N LYS A 138 -4.52 4.08 -14.06
CA LYS A 138 -4.73 5.54 -14.08
C LYS A 138 -6.04 5.93 -13.38
N GLU A 139 -7.15 5.34 -13.83
CA GLU A 139 -8.48 5.67 -13.32
C GLU A 139 -8.62 5.35 -11.82
N LYS A 140 -7.98 4.28 -11.36
CA LYS A 140 -8.00 3.89 -9.94
C LYS A 140 -7.26 4.89 -9.06
N ILE A 141 -6.07 5.33 -9.49
CA ILE A 141 -5.31 6.38 -8.80
C ILE A 141 -6.17 7.64 -8.68
N TRP A 142 -6.80 8.07 -9.78
CA TRP A 142 -7.62 9.29 -9.77
C TRP A 142 -8.83 9.18 -8.84
N ARG A 143 -9.61 8.09 -8.95
CA ARG A 143 -10.75 7.83 -8.07
C ARG A 143 -10.35 7.75 -6.61
N PHE A 144 -9.21 7.14 -6.31
CA PHE A 144 -8.71 7.04 -4.95
C PHE A 144 -8.34 8.41 -4.38
N LEU A 145 -7.69 9.29 -5.16
CA LEU A 145 -7.42 10.67 -4.75
C LEU A 145 -8.70 11.47 -4.48
N MET A 146 -9.71 11.33 -5.33
CA MET A 146 -11.01 12.01 -5.11
C MET A 146 -11.72 11.49 -3.86
N TRP A 147 -11.67 10.18 -3.63
CA TRP A 147 -12.18 9.60 -2.39
C TRP A 147 -11.43 10.11 -1.16
N LEU A 148 -10.08 10.15 -1.21
CA LEU A 148 -9.24 10.68 -0.14
C LEU A 148 -9.54 12.16 0.13
N ARG A 149 -9.73 12.98 -0.89
CA ARG A 149 -10.11 14.39 -0.73
C ARG A 149 -11.40 14.56 0.07
N ALA A 150 -12.40 13.72 -0.18
CA ALA A 150 -13.69 13.77 0.50
C ALA A 150 -13.63 13.23 1.94
N HIS A 151 -12.79 12.23 2.21
CA HIS A 151 -12.83 11.46 3.47
C HIS A 151 -11.63 11.71 4.40
N ASN A 152 -10.55 12.32 3.92
CA ASN A 152 -9.32 12.53 4.68
C ASN A 152 -8.92 14.01 4.69
N LYS A 153 -8.88 14.60 5.90
CA LYS A 153 -8.55 16.02 6.12
C LYS A 153 -7.18 16.40 5.55
N LEU A 154 -6.22 15.48 5.51
CA LEU A 154 -4.87 15.72 4.95
C LEU A 154 -4.90 16.00 3.44
N TYR A 155 -5.95 15.55 2.73
CA TYR A 155 -6.07 15.64 1.28
C TYR A 155 -7.02 16.75 0.82
N ARG A 156 -7.77 17.37 1.74
CA ARG A 156 -8.85 18.30 1.43
C ARG A 156 -8.38 19.50 0.61
N ASP A 157 -7.23 20.06 1.01
CA ASP A 157 -6.67 21.30 0.48
C ASP A 157 -5.48 21.06 -0.47
N LEU A 158 -5.19 19.80 -0.81
CA LEU A 158 -4.16 19.46 -1.79
C LEU A 158 -4.62 19.78 -3.21
N LYS A 159 -3.66 20.12 -4.06
CA LYS A 159 -3.90 20.31 -5.49
C LYS A 159 -3.83 18.96 -6.20
N PHE A 160 -4.78 18.70 -7.08
CA PHE A 160 -4.80 17.50 -7.91
C PHE A 160 -4.56 17.88 -9.37
N ASP A 161 -3.44 17.42 -9.93
CA ASP A 161 -3.01 17.73 -11.28
C ASP A 161 -3.42 16.64 -12.26
N LYS A 162 -4.17 17.04 -13.29
CA LYS A 162 -4.55 16.17 -14.39
C LYS A 162 -3.39 15.95 -15.37
N GLY A 163 -2.41 16.84 -15.47
CA GLY A 163 -1.23 16.59 -16.28
C GLY A 163 -0.44 15.39 -15.74
N ALA A 164 -0.23 15.36 -14.43
CA ALA A 164 0.47 14.25 -13.76
C ALA A 164 -0.24 12.90 -13.90
N ILE A 165 -1.58 12.85 -13.88
CA ILE A 165 -2.32 11.57 -14.02
C ILE A 165 -2.19 10.98 -15.43
N GLU A 166 -2.09 11.81 -16.47
CA GLU A 166 -1.92 11.33 -17.86
C GLU A 166 -0.57 10.65 -18.11
N LEU A 167 0.40 10.80 -17.21
CA LEU A 167 1.68 10.09 -17.29
C LEU A 167 1.54 8.59 -16.93
N PHE A 168 0.43 8.16 -16.37
CA PHE A 168 0.17 6.76 -16.02
C PHE A 168 -0.55 6.02 -17.15
N PRO A 169 -0.29 4.71 -17.33
CA PRO A 169 -1.05 3.90 -18.28
C PRO A 169 -2.48 3.66 -17.79
N GLU A 170 -3.40 3.38 -18.72
CA GLU A 170 -4.77 2.97 -18.37
C GLU A 170 -4.75 1.78 -17.40
N ASP A 171 -4.00 0.73 -17.74
CA ASP A 171 -3.67 -0.40 -16.87
C ASP A 171 -2.34 -1.01 -17.37
N GLY A 172 -1.33 -1.08 -16.51
CA GLY A 172 -0.03 -1.60 -16.89
C GLY A 172 1.06 -1.41 -15.85
N PRO A 173 2.32 -1.74 -16.18
CA PRO A 173 3.44 -1.48 -15.28
C PRO A 173 3.71 0.01 -15.12
N LEU A 174 4.26 0.40 -13.97
CA LEU A 174 4.72 1.76 -13.70
C LEU A 174 5.73 2.19 -14.79
N PRO A 175 5.47 3.31 -15.50
CA PRO A 175 6.38 3.78 -16.54
C PRO A 175 7.80 4.05 -16.01
N GLY A 176 8.80 3.52 -16.70
CA GLY A 176 10.22 3.71 -16.40
C GLY A 176 10.78 2.85 -15.27
N ILE A 177 10.01 1.91 -14.71
CA ILE A 177 10.49 1.01 -13.65
C ILE A 177 11.61 0.07 -14.10
N ASP A 178 11.66 -0.25 -15.39
CA ASP A 178 12.74 -1.00 -16.03
C ASP A 178 14.06 -0.23 -16.01
N HIS A 179 14.04 1.11 -16.11
CA HIS A 179 15.23 1.96 -15.97
C HIS A 179 15.73 2.06 -14.53
N ALA A 180 14.85 1.82 -13.55
CA ALA A 180 15.21 1.75 -12.13
C ALA A 180 15.74 0.36 -11.71
N THR A 181 16.02 -0.50 -12.69
CA THR A 181 16.51 -1.87 -12.45
C THR A 181 18.04 -1.93 -12.46
N ILE A 182 18.59 -2.55 -11.43
CA ILE A 182 20.01 -2.88 -11.27
C ILE A 182 20.14 -4.40 -11.48
N HIS A 183 21.08 -4.79 -12.34
CA HIS A 183 21.39 -6.19 -12.65
C HIS A 183 22.53 -6.72 -11.77
#